data_AF-A0A9W5PJ67-F1
#
_entry.id   AF-A0A9W5PJ67-F1
#
_cell.length_a   1.000
_cell.length_b   1.000
_cell.length_c   1.000
_cell.angle_alpha   90.00
_cell.angle_beta   90.00
_cell.angle_gamma   90.00
#
_symmetry.space_group_name_H-M   'P 1'
#
loop_
_entity.id
_entity.type
_entity.pdbx_description
1 polymer ?
#
loop_
_entity_poly.entity_id
_entity_poly.type
_entity_poly.pdbx_seq_one_letter_code
_entity_poly.pdbx_strand_id
1 'polypeptide(L)'
;MAVQQKKKDTFTAACHLGVWGYAFLIGGMYTYTYFAGETLLSPTIYVSIGILLLTRQYRLLQHLRFKDRLLELLIVVAIGLYCSFSINTNIYIVAIVNGCAIGSCVLINRKKINKAYT
;
A
#
# COMPACT_ATOMS: atom_id res chain seq x y z
N MET A 1 27.39 -12.53 11.32
CA MET A 1 26.08 -13.12 10.94
C MET A 1 24.88 -12.38 11.56
N ALA A 2 24.88 -12.05 12.86
CA ALA A 2 23.76 -11.35 13.52
C ALA A 2 23.36 -9.98 12.90
N VAL A 3 24.32 -9.21 12.37
CA VAL A 3 24.07 -7.89 11.76
C VAL A 3 23.30 -7.98 10.45
N GLN A 4 23.53 -9.02 9.64
CA GLN A 4 22.81 -9.24 8.38
C GLN A 4 21.37 -9.73 8.63
N GLN A 5 21.18 -10.58 9.63
CA GLN A 5 19.85 -11.03 10.06
C GLN A 5 18.99 -9.83 10.52
N LYS A 6 19.54 -8.97 11.39
CA LYS A 6 18.84 -7.78 11.90
C LYS A 6 18.47 -6.79 10.78
N LYS A 7 19.33 -6.64 9.77
CA LYS A 7 19.00 -5.84 8.56
C LYS A 7 17.83 -6.46 7.78
N LYS A 8 17.83 -7.78 7.59
CA LYS A 8 16.75 -8.52 6.91
C LYS A 8 15.41 -8.38 7.62
N ASP A 9 15.40 -8.48 8.95
CA ASP A 9 14.18 -8.32 9.75
C ASP A 9 13.64 -6.89 9.67
N THR A 10 14.51 -5.89 9.75
CA THR A 10 14.12 -4.47 9.65
C THR A 10 13.57 -4.15 8.26
N PHE A 11 14.17 -4.71 7.21
CA PHE A 11 13.71 -4.53 5.83
C PHE A 11 12.37 -5.23 5.57
N THR A 12 12.19 -6.43 6.13
CA THR A 12 10.94 -7.19 6.06
C THR A 12 9.82 -6.43 6.77
N ALA A 13 10.09 -5.91 7.97
CA ALA A 13 9.14 -5.05 8.70
C ALA A 13 8.79 -3.78 7.91
N ALA A 14 9.75 -3.13 7.26
CA ALA A 14 9.50 -1.97 6.41
C ALA A 14 8.58 -2.31 5.22
N CYS A 15 8.80 -3.45 4.55
CA CYS A 15 7.92 -3.94 3.49
C CYS A 15 6.50 -4.23 3.99
N HIS A 16 6.36 -4.86 5.17
CA HIS A 16 5.03 -5.07 5.77
C HIS A 16 4.33 -3.76 6.12
N LEU A 17 5.04 -2.78 6.70
CA LEU A 17 4.51 -1.44 6.96
C LEU A 17 3.99 -0.78 5.67
N GLY A 18 4.68 -0.99 4.55
CA GLY A 18 4.23 -0.55 3.24
C GLY A 18 2.90 -1.16 2.81
N VAL A 19 2.79 -2.49 2.90
CA VAL A 19 1.55 -3.23 2.59
C VAL A 19 0.38 -2.70 3.41
N TRP A 20 0.59 -2.48 4.72
CA TRP A 20 -0.43 -1.88 5.58
C TRP A 20 -0.78 -0.46 5.15
N GLY A 21 0.22 0.36 4.82
CA GLY A 21 0.01 1.72 4.30
C GLY A 21 -0.86 1.74 3.05
N TYR A 22 -0.60 0.84 2.10
CA TYR A 22 -1.41 0.70 0.89
C TYR A 22 -2.83 0.20 1.19
N ALA A 23 -2.98 -0.78 2.07
CA ALA A 23 -4.29 -1.27 2.48
C ALA A 23 -5.13 -0.17 3.14
N PHE A 24 -4.52 0.69 3.95
CA PHE A 24 -5.19 1.84 4.56
C PHE A 24 -5.56 2.93 3.54
N LEU A 25 -4.69 3.25 2.58
CA LEU A 25 -5.02 4.18 1.49
C LEU A 25 -6.20 3.68 0.65
N ILE A 26 -6.12 2.42 0.21
CA ILE A 26 -7.14 1.79 -0.64
C ILE A 26 -8.45 1.60 0.13
N GLY A 27 -8.37 1.17 1.39
CA GLY A 27 -9.51 1.03 2.29
C GLY A 27 -10.19 2.37 2.57
N GLY A 28 -9.41 3.44 2.80
CA GLY A 28 -9.94 4.80 2.95
C GLY A 28 -10.72 5.25 1.71
N MET A 29 -10.16 5.04 0.52
CA MET A 29 -10.85 5.38 -0.74
C MET A 29 -12.12 4.55 -0.96
N TYR A 30 -12.08 3.25 -0.70
CA TYR A 30 -13.25 2.38 -0.78
C TYR A 30 -14.37 2.82 0.19
N THR A 31 -14.00 3.22 1.41
CA THR A 31 -14.94 3.72 2.40
C THR A 31 -15.55 5.05 1.96
N TYR A 32 -14.75 5.92 1.34
CA TYR A 32 -15.23 7.16 0.73
C TYR A 32 -16.23 6.91 -0.39
N THR A 33 -15.91 6.04 -1.34
CA THR A 33 -16.75 5.86 -2.54
C THR A 33 -18.08 5.19 -2.26
N TYR A 34 -18.18 4.31 -1.24
CA TYR A 34 -19.39 3.50 -1.00
C TYR A 34 -20.13 3.79 0.30
N PHE A 35 -19.47 4.40 1.29
CA PHE A 35 -20.06 4.65 2.61
C PHE A 35 -20.14 6.14 2.96
N ALA A 36 -19.60 7.05 2.14
CA ALA A 36 -19.59 8.50 2.41
C ALA A 36 -20.87 9.23 2.01
N GLY A 37 -22.04 8.65 2.32
CA GLY A 37 -23.24 9.46 2.49
C GLY A 37 -23.14 10.38 3.72
N GLU A 38 -22.38 10.00 4.75
CA GLU A 38 -22.52 10.68 6.06
C GLU A 38 -21.21 10.98 6.84
N THR A 39 -20.04 10.40 6.52
CA THR A 39 -18.83 10.62 7.35
C THR A 39 -17.53 10.73 6.56
N LEU A 40 -17.18 11.96 6.14
CA LEU A 40 -15.86 12.32 5.59
C LEU A 40 -14.68 11.98 6.53
N LEU A 41 -14.93 11.85 7.83
CA LEU A 41 -13.89 11.63 8.85
C LEU A 41 -13.15 10.29 8.69
N SER A 42 -13.89 9.20 8.45
CA SER A 42 -13.35 7.84 8.34
C SER A 42 -12.34 7.69 7.18
N PRO A 43 -12.67 8.09 5.93
CA PRO A 43 -11.71 8.01 4.83
C PRO A 43 -10.50 8.94 5.05
N THR A 44 -10.67 10.10 5.66
CA THR A 44 -9.54 10.99 6.00
C THR A 44 -8.58 10.34 7.00
N ILE A 45 -9.10 9.67 8.03
CA ILE A 45 -8.28 8.94 9.01
C ILE A 45 -7.49 7.82 8.33
N TYR A 46 -8.15 6.98 7.53
CA TYR A 46 -7.48 5.88 6.83
C TYR A 46 -6.44 6.35 5.83
N VAL A 47 -6.72 7.41 5.07
CA VAL A 47 -5.73 8.01 4.16
C VAL A 47 -4.54 8.56 4.93
N SER A 48 -4.77 9.23 6.06
CA SER A 48 -3.70 9.78 6.90
C SER A 48 -2.79 8.69 7.48
N ILE A 49 -3.38 7.59 7.99
CA ILE A 49 -2.63 6.42 8.46
C ILE A 49 -1.81 5.82 7.32
N GLY A 50 -2.41 5.68 6.14
CA GLY A 50 -1.74 5.18 4.94
C GLY A 50 -0.50 5.99 4.57
N ILE A 51 -0.62 7.32 4.53
CA ILE A 51 0.50 8.24 4.23
C ILE A 51 1.62 8.13 5.27
N LEU A 52 1.29 8.04 6.56
CA LEU A 52 2.28 7.92 7.63
C LEU A 52 3.09 6.63 7.52
N LEU A 53 2.41 5.50 7.28
CA LEU A 53 3.04 4.19 7.11
C LEU A 53 3.96 4.16 5.88
N LEU A 54 3.51 4.74 4.77
CA LEU A 54 4.32 4.83 3.54
C LEU A 54 5.51 5.77 3.69
N THR A 55 5.35 6.88 4.40
CA THR A 55 6.45 7.79 4.69
C THR A 55 7.52 7.10 5.54
N ARG A 56 7.12 6.29 6.53
CA ARG A 56 8.05 5.48 7.31
C ARG A 56 8.72 4.40 6.47
N GLN A 57 7.97 3.67 5.65
CA GLN A 57 8.53 2.70 4.72
C GLN A 57 9.57 3.37 3.80
N TYR A 58 9.26 4.54 3.25
CA TYR A 58 10.15 5.27 2.35
C TYR A 58 11.50 5.61 2.99
N ARG A 59 11.50 6.06 4.26
CA ARG A 59 12.74 6.32 5.00
C ARG A 59 13.55 5.04 5.24
N LEU A 60 12.88 3.94 5.60
CA LEU A 60 13.54 2.65 5.86
C LEU A 60 14.09 2.00 4.59
N LEU A 61 13.46 2.27 3.44
CA LEU A 61 13.79 1.71 2.13
C LEU A 61 14.59 2.68 1.24
N GLN A 62 15.15 3.76 1.80
CA GLN A 62 15.88 4.79 1.04
C GLN A 62 17.06 4.25 0.21
N HIS A 63 17.62 3.10 0.63
CA HIS A 63 18.75 2.42 0.01
C HIS A 63 18.38 1.67 -1.29
N LEU A 64 17.09 1.41 -1.54
CA LEU A 64 16.62 0.76 -2.78
C LEU A 64 16.57 1.75 -3.94
N ARG A 65 16.70 1.27 -5.18
CA ARG A 65 16.53 2.11 -6.37
C ARG A 65 15.12 2.70 -6.41
N PHE A 66 15.01 3.96 -6.82
CA PHE A 66 13.74 4.69 -6.91
C PHE A 66 12.70 3.96 -7.77
N LYS A 67 13.14 3.34 -8.87
CA LYS A 67 12.28 2.55 -9.78
C LYS A 67 11.54 1.40 -9.08
N ASP A 68 12.21 0.70 -8.16
CA ASP A 68 11.61 -0.41 -7.43
C ASP A 68 10.53 0.10 -6.45
N ARG A 69 10.68 1.32 -5.93
CA ARG A 69 9.71 1.96 -5.02
C ARG A 69 8.50 2.54 -5.76
N LEU A 70 8.69 3.06 -6.97
CA LEU A 70 7.65 3.73 -7.76
C LEU A 70 6.49 2.80 -8.16
N LEU A 71 6.79 1.51 -8.38
CA LEU A 71 5.84 0.56 -8.96
C LEU A 71 4.62 0.31 -8.05
N GLU A 72 4.83 0.18 -6.74
CA GLU A 72 3.75 0.03 -5.76
C GLU A 72 2.91 1.30 -5.65
N LEU A 73 3.56 2.46 -5.64
CA LEU A 73 2.88 3.74 -5.59
C LEU A 73 2.00 3.96 -6.83
N LEU A 74 2.50 3.59 -8.01
CA LEU A 74 1.76 3.63 -9.27
C LEU A 74 0.52 2.74 -9.24
N ILE A 75 0.62 1.52 -8.69
CA ILE A 75 -0.52 0.62 -8.54
C ILE A 75 -1.59 1.26 -7.66
N VAL A 76 -1.19 1.82 -6.51
CA VAL A 76 -2.14 2.44 -5.58
C VAL A 76 -2.79 3.70 -6.16
N VAL A 77 -2.03 4.55 -6.87
CA VAL A 77 -2.58 5.73 -7.54
C VAL A 77 -3.52 5.34 -8.67
N ALA A 78 -3.15 4.37 -9.51
CA ALA A 78 -3.99 3.90 -10.61
C ALA A 78 -5.32 3.34 -10.10
N ILE A 79 -5.29 2.57 -9.01
CA ILE A 79 -6.49 1.96 -8.42
C ILE A 79 -7.31 2.98 -7.65
N GLY A 80 -6.67 3.96 -7.02
CA GLY A 80 -7.36 5.09 -6.41
C GLY A 80 -8.11 5.96 -7.42
N LEU A 81 -7.48 6.23 -8.58
CA LEU A 81 -8.14 6.91 -9.70
C LEU A 81 -9.31 6.07 -10.23
N TYR A 82 -9.10 4.78 -10.46
CA TYR A 82 -10.16 3.86 -10.89
C TYR A 82 -11.36 3.90 -9.94
N CYS A 83 -11.13 3.75 -8.62
CA CYS A 83 -12.21 3.80 -7.62
C CYS A 83 -12.95 5.15 -7.63
N SER A 84 -12.23 6.26 -7.81
CA SER A 84 -12.81 7.61 -7.83
C SER A 84 -13.73 7.85 -9.04
N PHE A 85 -13.45 7.23 -10.19
CA PHE A 85 -14.32 7.30 -11.38
C PHE A 85 -15.42 6.21 -11.39
N SER A 86 -15.29 5.20 -10.54
CA SER A 86 -16.17 4.03 -10.44
C SER A 86 -17.23 4.13 -9.33
N ILE A 87 -17.59 5.34 -8.88
CA ILE A 87 -18.48 5.62 -7.73
C ILE A 87 -19.84 4.87 -7.77
N ASN A 88 -20.30 4.38 -8.94
CA ASN A 88 -21.55 3.61 -9.09
C ASN A 88 -21.36 2.15 -9.53
N THR A 89 -20.14 1.62 -9.45
CA THR A 89 -19.85 0.23 -9.87
C THR A 89 -20.24 -0.74 -8.75
N ASN A 90 -20.46 -2.02 -9.07
CA ASN A 90 -20.75 -3.02 -8.05
C ASN A 90 -19.64 -3.10 -6.99
N ILE A 91 -20.01 -2.93 -5.73
CA ILE A 91 -19.13 -2.94 -4.56
C ILE A 91 -18.21 -4.18 -4.51
N TYR A 92 -18.71 -5.34 -4.95
CA TYR A 92 -17.93 -6.58 -4.99
C TYR A 92 -16.79 -6.52 -6.01
N ILE A 93 -17.00 -5.86 -7.16
CA ILE A 93 -15.96 -5.72 -8.19
C ILE A 93 -14.83 -4.84 -7.67
N VAL A 94 -15.17 -3.73 -7.02
CA VAL A 94 -14.16 -2.83 -6.44
C VAL A 94 -13.41 -3.52 -5.29
N ALA A 95 -14.10 -4.31 -4.46
CA ALA A 95 -13.46 -5.10 -3.41
C ALA A 95 -12.46 -6.12 -4.00
N ILE A 96 -12.80 -6.80 -5.09
CA ILE A 96 -11.90 -7.74 -5.78
C ILE A 96 -10.68 -7.00 -6.34
N VAL A 97 -10.89 -5.88 -7.05
CA VAL A 97 -9.79 -5.08 -7.62
C VAL A 97 -8.85 -4.57 -6.52
N ASN A 98 -9.40 -4.11 -5.40
CA ASN A 98 -8.62 -3.68 -4.24
C ASN A 98 -7.85 -4.85 -3.59
N GLY A 99 -8.45 -6.03 -3.48
CA GLY A 99 -7.76 -7.24 -3.02
C GLY A 99 -6.58 -7.61 -3.93
N CYS A 100 -6.79 -7.59 -5.25
CA CYS A 100 -5.74 -7.84 -6.25
C CYS A 100 -4.61 -6.80 -6.19
N ALA A 101 -4.95 -5.53 -5.92
CA ALA A 101 -3.99 -4.44 -5.71
C ALA A 101 -3.03 -4.74 -4.56
N ILE A 102 -3.61 -5.06 -3.40
CA ILE A 102 -2.88 -5.34 -2.17
C ILE A 102 -2.03 -6.60 -2.37
N GLY A 103 -2.60 -7.66 -2.95
CA GLY A 103 -1.88 -8.89 -3.29
C GLY A 103 -0.67 -8.63 -4.20
N SER A 104 -0.85 -7.79 -5.23
CA SER A 104 0.24 -7.40 -6.14
C SER A 104 1.34 -6.62 -5.40
N CYS A 105 0.98 -5.68 -4.52
CA CYS A 105 1.93 -4.95 -3.69
C CYS A 105 2.70 -5.87 -2.72
N VAL A 106 2.05 -6.90 -2.16
CA VAL A 106 2.71 -7.92 -1.33
C VAL A 106 3.71 -8.73 -2.14
N LEU A 107 3.36 -9.16 -3.34
CA LEU A 107 4.24 -9.94 -4.22
C LEU A 107 5.47 -9.13 -4.66
N ILE A 108 5.27 -7.86 -5.02
CA ILE A 108 6.37 -6.94 -5.36
C ILE A 108 7.29 -6.75 -4.15
N ASN A 109 6.74 -6.54 -2.96
CA ASN A 109 7.53 -6.43 -1.73
C ASN A 109 8.31 -7.71 -1.42
N ARG A 110 7.71 -8.90 -1.54
CA ARG A 110 8.41 -10.18 -1.40
C ARG A 110 9.56 -10.32 -2.40
N LYS A 111 9.34 -9.93 -3.66
CA LYS A 111 10.37 -9.97 -4.70
C LYS A 111 11.55 -9.04 -4.37
N LYS A 112 11.30 -7.87 -3.77
CA LYS A 112 12.35 -6.96 -3.28
C LYS A 112 13.17 -7.56 -2.16
N ILE A 113 12.52 -8.20 -1.18
CA ILE A 113 13.20 -8.88 -0.07
C ILE A 113 14.12 -9.97 -0.63
N ASN A 114 13.61 -10.82 -1.53
CA ASN A 114 14.42 -11.89 -2.10
C ASN A 114 15.62 -11.33 -2.88
N LYS A 115 15.44 -10.27 -3.69
CA LYS A 115 16.54 -9.66 -4.47
C LYS A 115 17.61 -8.99 -3.60
N ALA A 116 17.26 -8.47 -2.43
CA ALA A 116 18.20 -7.76 -1.56
C ALA A 116 19.04 -8.69 -0.65
N TYR A 117 18.60 -9.94 -0.46
CA TYR A 117 19.20 -10.91 0.46
C TYR A 117 19.55 -12.27 -0.18
N THR A 118 19.54 -12.34 -1.52
CA THR A 118 20.16 -13.42 -2.32
C THR A 118 21.48 -12.90 -2.86
#